data_AF-A0A4Q2YWP9-F1
#
_entry.id   AF-A0A4Q2YWP9-F1
#
_cell.length_a   1.000
_cell.length_b   1.000
_cell.length_c   1.000
_cell.angle_alpha   90.00
_cell.angle_beta   90.00
_cell.angle_gamma   90.00
#
_symmetry.space_group_name_H-M   'P 1'
#
loop_
_entity.id
_entity.type
_entity.pdbx_description
1 polymer ?
#
loop_
_entity_poly.entity_id
_entity_poly.type
_entity_poly.pdbx_seq_one_letter_code
_entity_poly.pdbx_strand_id
1 'polypeptide(L)'
;MAEDWLADVRKYVADADETVVAGIVKYLGIALRSRDSSLVSFTDKKETDRVRENFLRKKLGLTDDDATLDAAISSVGERMKGDTTKNRVTVYYLLTQHFGLLTLFGGAAAAGIADAPAKPAAANGTAGLASSSLLGSPPGPPTAA
;
A
#
# COMPACT_ATOMS: atom_id res chain seq x y z
N MET A 1 -7.10 -26.46 11.82
CA MET A 1 -7.24 -26.58 10.36
C MET A 1 -6.06 -25.86 9.77
N ALA A 2 -5.37 -26.43 8.78
CA ALA A 2 -4.37 -25.67 8.06
C ALA A 2 -5.15 -24.72 7.14
N GLU A 3 -5.33 -23.47 7.54
CA GLU A 3 -5.79 -22.44 6.59
C GLU A 3 -4.90 -22.52 5.35
N ASP A 4 -5.52 -22.69 4.18
CA ASP A 4 -4.81 -22.75 2.91
C ASP A 4 -4.40 -21.34 2.49
N TRP A 5 -3.36 -20.83 3.16
CA TRP A 5 -2.83 -19.50 2.94
C TRP A 5 -2.36 -19.33 1.50
N LEU A 6 -1.87 -20.42 0.89
CA LEU A 6 -1.41 -20.44 -0.49
C LEU A 6 -2.57 -20.18 -1.46
N ALA A 7 -3.71 -20.86 -1.30
CA ALA A 7 -4.89 -20.61 -2.11
C ALA A 7 -5.40 -19.18 -1.95
N ASP A 8 -5.33 -18.60 -0.74
CA ASP A 8 -5.74 -17.22 -0.51
C ASP A 8 -4.81 -16.22 -1.22
N VAL A 9 -3.49 -16.44 -1.15
CA VAL A 9 -2.50 -15.63 -1.89
C VAL A 9 -2.70 -15.79 -3.39
N ARG A 10 -2.98 -17.00 -3.88
CA ARG A 10 -3.20 -17.30 -5.30
C ARG A 10 -4.39 -16.59 -5.92
N LYS A 11 -5.35 -16.11 -5.12
CA LYS A 11 -6.43 -15.23 -5.61
C LYS A 11 -5.91 -13.91 -6.16
N TYR A 12 -4.78 -13.44 -5.65
CA TYR A 12 -4.16 -12.17 -6.03
C TYR A 12 -2.93 -12.36 -6.91
N VAL A 13 -2.17 -13.43 -6.66
CA VAL A 13 -0.92 -13.74 -7.35
C VAL A 13 -0.96 -15.20 -7.78
N ALA A 14 -1.35 -15.46 -9.02
CA ALA A 14 -1.46 -16.83 -9.53
C ALA A 14 -0.13 -17.60 -9.41
N ASP A 15 0.99 -16.92 -9.65
CA ASP A 15 2.36 -17.44 -9.56
C ASP A 15 2.93 -17.45 -8.14
N ALA A 16 2.07 -17.48 -7.11
CA ALA A 16 2.53 -17.43 -5.74
C ALA A 16 3.39 -18.66 -5.35
N ASP A 17 4.59 -18.37 -4.88
CA ASP A 17 5.55 -19.37 -4.40
C ASP A 17 5.19 -19.86 -2.99
N GLU A 18 4.98 -21.17 -2.86
CA GLU A 18 4.70 -21.83 -1.58
C GLU A 18 5.82 -21.63 -0.57
N THR A 19 7.08 -21.59 -1.02
CA THR A 19 8.25 -21.42 -0.14
C THR A 19 8.19 -20.09 0.59
N VAL A 20 7.83 -19.02 -0.13
CA VAL A 20 7.66 -17.68 0.44
C VAL A 20 6.51 -17.67 1.43
N VAL A 21 5.36 -18.25 1.06
CA VAL A 21 4.19 -18.33 1.94
C VAL A 21 4.54 -19.10 3.22
N ALA A 22 5.21 -20.23 3.12
CA ALA A 22 5.68 -21.02 4.25
C ALA A 22 6.68 -20.23 5.13
N GLY A 23 7.59 -19.48 4.52
CA GLY A 23 8.52 -18.58 5.22
C GLY A 23 7.80 -17.48 6.00
N ILE A 24 6.77 -16.87 5.40
CA ILE A 24 5.93 -15.84 6.04
C ILE A 24 5.12 -16.46 7.19
N VAL A 25 4.49 -17.62 6.97
CA VAL A 25 3.73 -18.36 8.00
C VAL A 25 4.64 -18.72 9.18
N LYS A 26 5.86 -19.18 8.91
CA LYS A 26 6.85 -19.49 9.96
C LYS A 26 7.28 -18.24 10.74
N TYR A 27 7.40 -17.10 10.07
CA TYR A 27 7.69 -15.82 10.71
C TYR A 27 6.54 -15.35 11.61
N LEU A 28 5.29 -15.48 11.14
CA LEU A 28 4.11 -15.09 11.91
C LEU A 28 3.87 -16.03 13.10
N GLY A 29 4.11 -17.33 12.93
CA GLY A 29 4.14 -18.32 14.02
C GLY A 29 2.94 -18.21 14.98
N ILE A 30 3.19 -17.76 16.21
CA ILE A 30 2.18 -17.61 17.27
C ILE A 30 1.09 -16.61 16.89
N ALA A 31 1.40 -15.58 16.08
CA ALA A 31 0.42 -14.58 15.65
C ALA A 31 -0.70 -15.18 14.79
N LEU A 32 -0.49 -16.34 14.16
CA LEU A 32 -1.57 -17.03 13.42
C LEU A 32 -2.48 -17.87 14.32
N ARG A 33 -2.13 -18.07 15.59
CA ARG A 33 -2.94 -18.87 16.52
C ARG A 33 -4.22 -18.16 16.95
N SER A 34 -4.25 -16.84 16.84
CA SER A 34 -5.41 -16.00 17.16
C SER A 34 -6.02 -15.42 15.88
N ARG A 35 -7.35 -15.48 15.76
CA ARG A 35 -8.07 -14.98 14.59
C ARG A 35 -7.79 -13.50 14.34
N ASP A 36 -7.86 -12.66 15.37
CA ASP A 36 -7.60 -11.22 15.25
C ASP A 36 -6.17 -10.91 14.80
N SER A 37 -5.20 -11.70 15.25
CA SER A 37 -3.79 -11.53 14.87
C SER A 37 -3.46 -12.10 13.49
N SER A 38 -4.30 -12.99 12.96
CA SER A 38 -4.22 -13.48 11.59
C SER A 38 -4.81 -12.50 10.56
N LEU A 39 -5.52 -11.46 11.01
CA LEU A 39 -6.13 -10.44 10.16
C LEU A 39 -5.38 -9.11 10.26
N VAL A 40 -5.48 -8.28 9.22
CA VAL A 40 -4.94 -6.91 9.21
C VAL A 40 -6.05 -5.92 8.97
N SER A 41 -6.17 -4.95 9.88
CA SER A 41 -7.11 -3.85 9.76
C SER A 41 -6.42 -2.65 9.10
N PHE A 42 -6.68 -2.43 7.81
CA PHE A 42 -6.18 -1.24 7.11
C PHE A 42 -6.90 0.04 7.52
N THR A 43 -8.07 -0.07 8.16
CA THR A 43 -8.82 1.08 8.67
C THR A 43 -8.29 1.56 10.02
N ASP A 44 -7.51 0.75 10.73
CA ASP A 44 -6.90 1.13 11.99
C ASP A 44 -5.47 1.63 11.77
N LYS A 45 -5.27 2.93 11.99
CA LYS A 45 -3.96 3.56 11.77
C LYS A 45 -2.86 2.97 12.66
N LYS A 46 -3.19 2.52 13.89
CA LYS A 46 -2.17 1.93 14.78
C LYS A 46 -1.70 0.58 14.26
N GLU A 47 -2.60 -0.19 13.64
CA GLU A 47 -2.25 -1.45 13.01
C GLU A 47 -1.38 -1.24 11.76
N THR A 48 -1.73 -0.28 10.88
CA THR A 48 -0.90 0.02 9.70
C THR A 48 0.48 0.55 10.06
N ASP A 49 0.58 1.45 11.07
CA ASP A 49 1.85 1.91 11.62
C ASP A 49 2.70 0.74 12.17
N ARG A 50 2.08 -0.23 12.85
CA ARG A 50 2.79 -1.41 13.37
C ARG A 50 3.31 -2.32 12.26
N VAL A 51 2.54 -2.50 11.19
CA VAL A 51 2.98 -3.25 10.01
C VAL A 51 4.14 -2.50 9.35
N ARG A 52 4.06 -1.18 9.20
CA ARG A 52 5.17 -0.36 8.69
C ARG A 52 6.45 -0.53 9.50
N GLU A 53 6.38 -0.32 10.81
CA GLU A 53 7.56 -0.36 11.69
C GLU A 53 8.13 -1.79 11.86
N ASN A 54 7.29 -2.79 12.10
CA ASN A 54 7.77 -4.13 12.44
C ASN A 54 8.00 -5.00 11.20
N PHE A 55 7.22 -4.82 10.15
CA PHE A 55 7.36 -5.61 8.94
C PHE A 55 8.23 -4.88 7.90
N LEU A 56 7.82 -3.70 7.44
CA LEU A 56 8.55 -3.02 6.36
C LEU A 56 9.95 -2.56 6.82
N ARG A 57 10.05 -1.86 7.95
CA ARG A 57 11.35 -1.37 8.43
C ARG A 57 12.20 -2.47 9.04
N LYS A 58 11.69 -3.20 10.05
CA LYS A 58 12.49 -4.20 10.76
C LYS A 58 12.70 -5.50 9.99
N LYS A 59 11.66 -6.04 9.34
CA LYS A 59 11.76 -7.35 8.69
C LYS A 59 12.31 -7.23 7.27
N LEU A 60 11.82 -6.28 6.48
CA LEU A 60 12.27 -6.07 5.10
C LEU A 60 13.48 -5.14 4.99
N GLY A 61 13.79 -4.38 6.05
CA GLY A 61 14.94 -3.48 6.04
C GLY A 61 14.72 -2.22 5.19
N LEU A 62 13.47 -1.87 4.90
CA LEU A 62 13.15 -0.69 4.09
C LEU A 62 13.45 0.58 4.89
N THR A 63 14.31 1.44 4.33
CA THR A 63 14.68 2.74 4.90
C THR A 63 13.95 3.90 4.24
N ASP A 64 12.93 3.60 3.43
CA ASP A 64 12.11 4.61 2.77
C ASP A 64 11.34 5.49 3.77
N ASP A 65 10.88 6.64 3.27
CA ASP A 65 10.01 7.56 3.99
C ASP A 65 8.70 6.90 4.40
N ASP A 66 8.15 7.34 5.54
CA ASP A 66 6.87 6.84 6.04
C ASP A 66 5.76 6.95 5.00
N ALA A 67 5.76 8.03 4.20
CA ALA A 67 4.78 8.24 3.13
C ALA A 67 4.84 7.16 2.04
N THR A 68 6.04 6.73 1.64
CA THR A 68 6.24 5.68 0.63
C THR A 68 5.74 4.34 1.15
N LEU A 69 6.09 4.03 2.40
CA LEU A 69 5.67 2.79 3.05
C LEU A 69 4.16 2.75 3.31
N ASP A 70 3.56 3.88 3.71
CA ASP A 70 2.12 4.00 3.93
C ASP A 70 1.35 3.92 2.60
N ALA A 71 1.88 4.52 1.53
CA ALA A 71 1.33 4.40 0.18
C ALA A 71 1.32 2.94 -0.31
N ALA A 72 2.39 2.17 -0.06
CA ALA A 72 2.44 0.75 -0.39
C ALA A 72 1.40 -0.07 0.41
N ILE A 73 1.28 0.19 1.72
CA ILE A 73 0.26 -0.45 2.57
C ILE A 73 -1.14 -0.11 2.08
N SER A 74 -1.39 1.14 1.75
CA SER A 74 -2.68 1.61 1.21
C SER A 74 -2.99 0.92 -0.11
N SER A 75 -2.02 0.85 -1.05
CA SER A 75 -2.18 0.18 -2.33
C SER A 75 -2.55 -1.30 -2.18
N VAL A 76 -1.89 -2.02 -1.27
CA VAL A 76 -2.25 -3.41 -0.94
C VAL A 76 -3.63 -3.49 -0.30
N GLY A 77 -3.97 -2.56 0.60
CA GLY A 77 -5.27 -2.47 1.24
C GLY A 77 -6.41 -2.20 0.25
N GLU A 78 -6.19 -1.38 -0.77
CA GLU A 78 -7.13 -1.13 -1.87
C GLU A 78 -7.35 -2.40 -2.71
N ARG A 79 -6.25 -3.11 -3.03
CA ARG A 79 -6.30 -4.41 -3.74
C ARG A 79 -7.15 -5.44 -3.00
N MET A 80 -7.09 -5.45 -1.67
CA MET A 80 -7.83 -6.37 -0.78
C MET A 80 -9.12 -5.76 -0.19
N LYS A 81 -9.59 -4.62 -0.71
CA LYS A 81 -10.75 -3.92 -0.13
C LYS A 81 -12.05 -4.71 -0.27
N GLY A 82 -12.18 -5.48 -1.35
CA GLY A 82 -13.31 -6.36 -1.62
C GLY A 82 -13.38 -7.62 -0.75
N ASP A 83 -12.28 -7.97 -0.08
CA ASP A 83 -12.20 -9.17 0.72
C ASP A 83 -12.57 -8.93 2.19
N THR A 84 -13.52 -9.72 2.68
CA THR A 84 -13.96 -9.67 4.08
C THR A 84 -12.89 -10.20 5.03
N THR A 85 -12.00 -11.07 4.55
CA THR A 85 -10.92 -11.70 5.34
C THR A 85 -9.56 -11.24 4.86
N LYS A 86 -9.06 -10.13 5.42
CA LYS A 86 -7.74 -9.57 5.10
C LYS A 86 -6.65 -10.32 5.86
N ASN A 87 -6.29 -11.49 5.35
CA ASN A 87 -5.31 -12.36 5.98
C ASN A 87 -3.92 -11.72 5.97
N ARG A 88 -3.27 -11.70 7.14
CA ARG A 88 -1.95 -11.11 7.35
C ARG A 88 -0.87 -11.76 6.49
N VAL A 89 -0.97 -13.07 6.26
CA VAL A 89 -0.07 -13.82 5.36
C VAL A 89 -0.15 -13.25 3.95
N THR A 90 -1.37 -13.06 3.43
CA THR A 90 -1.63 -12.51 2.10
C THR A 90 -1.14 -11.07 1.98
N VAL A 91 -1.41 -10.23 2.99
CA VAL A 91 -0.91 -8.84 3.03
C VAL A 91 0.62 -8.80 2.98
N TYR A 92 1.30 -9.64 3.77
CA TYR A 92 2.76 -9.67 3.84
C TYR A 92 3.39 -10.19 2.54
N TYR A 93 2.72 -11.15 1.88
CA TYR A 93 3.12 -11.63 0.57
C TYR A 93 3.04 -10.51 -0.49
N LEU A 94 1.91 -9.80 -0.55
CA LEU A 94 1.73 -8.70 -1.50
C LEU A 94 2.72 -7.55 -1.26
N LEU A 95 2.99 -7.21 0.00
CA LEU A 95 4.00 -6.20 0.34
C LEU A 95 5.42 -6.63 -0.07
N THR A 96 5.81 -7.86 0.26
CA THR A 96 7.14 -8.39 -0.12
C THR A 96 7.31 -8.47 -1.63
N GLN A 97 6.26 -8.83 -2.36
CA GLN A 97 6.25 -8.82 -3.81
C GLN A 97 6.35 -7.40 -4.38
N HIS A 98 5.64 -6.43 -3.80
CA HIS A 98 5.67 -5.03 -4.24
C HIS A 98 7.07 -4.44 -4.16
N PHE A 99 7.83 -4.76 -3.11
CA PHE A 99 9.22 -4.32 -2.95
C PHE A 99 10.26 -5.26 -3.59
N GLY A 100 9.85 -6.38 -4.19
CA GLY A 100 10.76 -7.35 -4.80
C GLY A 100 11.64 -8.13 -3.82
N LEU A 101 11.23 -8.21 -2.54
CA LEU A 101 12.00 -8.82 -1.44
C LEU A 101 11.59 -10.26 -1.14
N LEU A 102 11.01 -10.96 -2.12
CA LEU A 102 10.59 -12.36 -2.00
C LEU A 102 11.76 -13.31 -1.69
N THR A 103 12.97 -12.94 -2.13
CA THR A 103 14.20 -13.68 -1.83
C THR A 103 14.48 -13.80 -0.33
N LEU A 104 13.95 -12.90 0.50
CA LEU A 104 14.14 -12.93 1.95
C LEU A 104 13.43 -14.12 2.62
N PHE A 105 12.38 -14.62 1.97
CA PHE A 105 11.57 -15.74 2.43
C PHE A 105 11.83 -17.01 1.61
N GLY A 106 12.86 -17.01 0.76
CA GLY A 106 13.27 -18.17 -0.04
C GLY A 106 12.62 -18.27 -1.41
N GLY A 107 11.88 -17.25 -1.85
CA GLY A 107 11.33 -17.21 -3.21
C GLY A 107 12.40 -16.85 -4.25
N ALA A 108 12.27 -17.38 -5.46
CA ALA A 108 12.97 -16.81 -6.60
C ALA A 108 12.54 -15.35 -6.78
N ALA A 109 13.44 -14.49 -7.27
CA ALA A 109 13.12 -13.10 -7.56
C ALA A 109 11.95 -13.05 -8.55
N ALA A 110 10.72 -12.93 -8.05
CA ALA A 110 9.60 -12.68 -8.91
C ALA A 110 9.85 -11.28 -9.47
N ALA A 111 10.10 -11.24 -10.78
CA ALA A 111 10.11 -10.02 -11.55
C ALA A 111 8.91 -9.20 -11.10
N GLY A 112 9.18 -7.98 -10.62
CA GLY A 112 8.19 -7.13 -9.99
C GLY A 112 6.92 -7.13 -10.80
N ILE A 113 5.79 -7.28 -10.11
CA ILE A 113 4.48 -7.10 -10.72
C ILE A 113 4.34 -5.65 -11.18
N ALA A 114 4.81 -5.40 -12.40
CA ALA A 114 4.36 -4.32 -13.24
C ALA A 114 2.92 -4.64 -13.70
N ASP A 115 1.99 -4.73 -12.75
CA ASP A 115 0.56 -4.60 -13.03
C ASP A 115 -0.20 -4.21 -11.75
N ALA A 116 -0.12 -2.91 -11.44
CA ALA A 116 -1.30 -2.04 -11.52
C ALA A 116 -0.87 -0.56 -11.37
N PRO A 117 -1.28 0.33 -12.29
CA PRO A 117 -1.02 1.76 -12.20
C PRO A 117 -2.01 2.43 -11.22
N ALA A 118 -1.50 2.97 -10.13
CA ALA A 118 -2.22 3.97 -9.32
C ALA A 118 -1.37 5.23 -9.23
N LYS A 119 -1.52 6.04 -10.28
CA LYS A 119 -1.31 7.49 -10.43
C LYS A 119 -0.69 8.23 -9.23
N PRO A 120 0.35 9.07 -9.43
CA PRO A 120 0.81 9.99 -8.42
C PRO A 120 -0.22 11.10 -8.26
N ALA A 121 -0.98 11.10 -7.17
CA ALA A 121 -1.74 12.27 -6.74
C ALA A 121 -0.90 13.07 -5.74
N ALA A 122 0.24 13.56 -6.21
CA ALA A 122 0.94 14.67 -5.58
C ALA A 122 0.13 15.94 -5.86
N ALA A 123 -0.82 16.26 -4.99
CA ALA A 123 -1.36 17.61 -4.88
C ALA A 123 -0.49 18.38 -3.87
N ASN A 124 0.70 18.80 -4.30
CA ASN A 124 1.44 19.84 -3.59
C ASN A 124 0.90 21.19 -4.05
N GLY A 125 0.19 21.86 -3.15
CA GLY A 125 -0.13 23.27 -3.31
C GLY A 125 1.16 24.09 -3.32
N THR A 126 1.25 25.03 -4.26
CA THR A 126 2.13 26.19 -4.11
C THR A 126 1.37 27.44 -4.56
N ALA A 127 1.61 28.49 -3.79
CA ALA A 127 0.90 29.75 -3.74
C ALA A 127 0.97 30.57 -5.04
N GLY A 128 -0.03 31.43 -5.25
CA GLY A 128 -0.05 32.36 -6.38
C GLY A 128 -1.18 33.37 -6.34
N LEU A 129 -1.20 34.20 -5.30
CA LEU A 129 -1.66 35.60 -5.24
C LEU A 129 -2.72 36.06 -6.26
N ALA A 130 -3.97 36.23 -5.81
CA ALA A 130 -4.95 37.08 -6.50
C ALA A 130 -5.32 38.26 -5.59
N SER A 131 -4.79 39.43 -5.95
CA SER A 131 -4.97 40.70 -5.25
C SER A 131 -6.43 41.15 -5.22
N SER A 132 -6.79 41.70 -4.07
CA SER A 132 -8.02 42.45 -3.80
C SER A 132 -8.24 43.64 -4.73
N SER A 133 -9.53 43.85 -5.01
CA SER A 133 -10.21 45.14 -5.19
C SER A 133 -9.83 46.01 -6.41
N LEU A 134 -10.83 46.33 -7.23
CA LEU A 134 -11.53 47.62 -7.10
C LEU A 134 -12.71 47.74 -8.08
N LEU A 135 -13.84 48.03 -7.45
CA LEU A 135 -15.01 48.72 -7.95
C LEU A 135 -14.64 49.91 -8.87
N GLY A 136 -15.32 50.07 -10.00
CA GLY A 136 -15.17 51.27 -10.83
C GLY A 136 -16.01 51.27 -12.10
N SER A 137 -17.16 51.95 -12.05
CA SER A 137 -18.07 52.29 -13.14
C SER A 137 -17.41 53.07 -14.32
N PRO A 138 -18.07 53.16 -15.50
CA PRO A 138 -17.46 53.59 -16.77
C PRO A 138 -17.51 55.11 -17.01
N PRO A 139 -16.70 55.60 -17.96
CA PRO A 139 -17.23 56.51 -18.99
C PRO A 139 -16.70 56.19 -20.41
N GLY A 140 -17.56 56.30 -21.43
CA GLY A 140 -17.16 56.29 -22.85
C GLY A 140 -16.66 57.66 -23.33
N PRO A 141 -16.70 57.97 -24.64
CA PRO A 141 -16.35 57.21 -25.84
C PRO A 141 -15.04 57.76 -26.48
N PRO A 142 -14.49 57.11 -27.52
CA PRO A 142 -14.28 57.88 -28.75
C PRO A 142 -14.48 57.05 -30.02
N THR A 143 -15.33 57.50 -30.94
CA THR A 143 -15.23 57.12 -32.35
C THR A 143 -15.58 58.32 -33.20
N ALA A 144 -14.56 58.75 -33.93
CA ALA A 144 -14.62 59.67 -35.04
C ALA A 144 -15.03 58.89 -36.30
N ALA A 145 -16.05 59.38 -37.00
CA ALA A 145 -16.24 59.33 -38.45
C ALA A 145 -17.44 60.23 -38.80
#